data_AF-A0A377BY80-F1
#
_entry.id   AF-A0A377BY80-F1
#
_cell.length_a   1.000
_cell.length_b   1.000
_cell.length_c   1.000
_cell.angle_alpha   90.00
_cell.angle_beta   90.00
_cell.angle_gamma   90.00
#
_symmetry.space_group_name_H-M   'P 1'
#
loop_
_entity.id
_entity.type
_entity.pdbx_description
1 polymer ?
#
loop_
_entity_poly.entity_id
_entity_poly.type
_entity_poly.pdbx_seq_one_letter_code
_entity_poly.pdbx_strand_id
1 'polypeptide(L)'
;MIGNAHIVDTLDEALAGCSLVVGTSARSRTLPWPMLDPRECGLKSVAEAANTPVALVFGRERVGLTNEELQKCHYHVAIAG
;
A
#
# COMPACT_ATOMS: atom_id res chain seq x y z
N MET A 1 -22.18 1.57 -6.16
CA MET A 1 -21.91 0.88 -7.45
C MET A 1 -20.47 0.39 -7.39
N ILE A 2 -20.22 -0.92 -7.61
CA ILE A 2 -18.87 -1.52 -7.61
C ILE A 2 -18.38 -1.80 -9.04
N GLY A 3 -19.21 -1.55 -10.06
CA GLY A 3 -18.96 -1.99 -11.46
C GLY A 3 -17.73 -1.40 -12.17
N ASN A 4 -17.09 -0.38 -11.59
CA ASN A 4 -15.86 0.21 -12.15
C ASN A 4 -14.59 -0.30 -11.45
N ALA A 5 -14.70 -1.30 -10.56
CA ALA A 5 -13.55 -1.92 -9.93
C ALA A 5 -12.78 -2.77 -10.95
N HIS A 6 -11.46 -2.62 -10.98
CA HIS A 6 -10.57 -3.49 -11.74
C HIS A 6 -10.31 -4.75 -10.92
N ILE A 7 -10.71 -5.91 -11.44
CA ILE A 7 -10.41 -7.23 -10.86
C ILE A 7 -9.23 -7.80 -11.63
N VAL A 8 -8.16 -8.14 -10.91
CA VAL A 8 -6.91 -8.67 -11.46
C VAL A 8 -6.50 -9.92 -10.68
N ASP A 9 -5.69 -10.78 -11.28
CA ASP A 9 -5.29 -12.05 -10.68
C ASP A 9 -4.09 -11.90 -9.73
N THR A 10 -3.24 -10.90 -9.98
CA THR A 10 -2.02 -10.67 -9.19
C THR A 10 -1.90 -9.26 -8.65
N LEU A 11 -1.16 -9.12 -7.54
CA LEU A 11 -0.85 -7.81 -6.98
C LEU A 11 -0.01 -6.98 -7.96
N ASP A 12 0.92 -7.59 -8.71
CA ASP A 12 1.78 -6.86 -9.63
C ASP A 12 0.98 -6.15 -10.74
N GLU A 13 -0.09 -6.77 -11.23
CA GLU A 13 -1.01 -6.14 -12.17
C GLU A 13 -1.70 -4.91 -11.57
N ALA A 14 -2.13 -4.98 -10.31
CA ALA A 14 -2.73 -3.84 -9.61
C ALA A 14 -1.72 -2.71 -9.36
N LEU A 15 -0.42 -3.03 -9.24
CA LEU A 15 0.65 -2.05 -8.97
C LEU A 15 1.27 -1.48 -10.25
N ALA A 16 0.96 -2.03 -11.41
CA ALA A 16 1.57 -1.64 -12.68
C ALA A 16 1.36 -0.14 -12.96
N GLY A 17 2.47 0.58 -13.20
CA GLY A 17 2.45 2.02 -13.47
C GLY A 17 2.30 2.92 -12.24
N CYS A 18 2.19 2.36 -11.03
CA CYS A 18 2.21 3.16 -9.81
C CYS A 18 3.63 3.60 -9.47
N SER A 19 3.85 4.91 -9.27
CA SER A 19 5.14 5.42 -8.81
C SER A 19 5.28 5.34 -7.28
N LEU A 20 4.16 5.22 -6.57
CA LEU A 20 4.12 5.04 -5.12
C LEU A 20 3.20 3.90 -4.74
N VAL A 21 3.73 2.96 -3.96
CA VAL A 21 2.99 1.84 -3.38
C VAL A 21 3.18 1.87 -1.87
N VAL A 22 2.07 1.94 -1.12
CA VAL A 22 2.08 1.93 0.35
C VAL A 22 1.23 0.77 0.86
N GLY A 23 1.84 -0.13 1.63
CA GLY A 23 1.15 -1.27 2.24
C GLY A 23 0.73 -1.01 3.68
N THR A 24 -0.49 -1.39 4.06
CA THR A 24 -0.95 -1.29 5.45
C THR A 24 -0.44 -2.46 6.29
N SER A 25 0.19 -2.19 7.44
CA SER A 25 0.66 -3.23 8.35
C SER A 25 0.50 -2.80 9.81
N ALA A 26 0.11 -3.73 10.68
CA ALA A 26 -0.03 -3.48 12.11
C ALA A 26 1.31 -3.33 12.84
N ARG A 27 2.42 -3.79 12.23
CA ARG A 27 3.84 -3.57 12.60
C ARG A 27 4.69 -4.60 11.83
N SER A 28 5.69 -4.15 11.06
CA SER A 28 6.76 -5.02 10.60
C SER A 28 7.88 -5.05 11.65
N ARG A 29 7.94 -6.10 12.49
CA ARG A 29 9.02 -6.25 13.50
C ARG A 29 10.28 -6.91 12.93
N THR A 30 10.20 -7.46 11.72
CA THR A 30 11.21 -8.38 11.18
C THR A 30 12.05 -7.78 10.05
N LEU A 31 11.63 -6.68 9.43
CA LEU A 31 12.35 -6.04 8.32
C LEU A 31 12.30 -4.51 8.47
N PRO A 32 13.46 -3.80 8.40
CA PRO A 32 13.51 -2.35 8.49
C PRO A 32 13.01 -1.72 7.18
N TRP A 33 11.70 -1.69 7.02
CA TRP A 33 11.05 -0.93 5.95
C TRP A 33 10.83 0.52 6.38
N PRO A 34 10.93 1.48 5.45
CA PRO A 34 10.55 2.85 5.74
C PRO A 34 9.06 2.92 6.10
N MET A 35 8.79 3.34 7.33
CA MET A 35 7.44 3.49 7.87
C MET A 35 6.95 4.92 7.64
N LEU A 36 5.66 5.04 7.34
CA LEU A 36 4.93 6.31 7.35
C LEU A 36 3.84 6.23 8.42
N ASP A 37 3.58 7.34 9.10
CA ASP A 37 2.30 7.49 9.80
C ASP A 37 1.15 7.77 8.79
N PRO A 38 -0.13 7.65 9.19
CA PRO A 38 -1.25 7.87 8.27
C PRO A 38 -1.30 9.29 7.67
N ARG A 39 -0.82 10.30 8.40
CA ARG A 39 -0.80 11.69 7.93
C ARG A 39 0.29 11.89 6.89
N GLU A 40 1.50 11.41 7.14
CA GLU A 40 2.61 11.41 6.20
C GLU A 40 2.27 10.63 4.93
N CYS A 41 1.64 9.46 5.09
CA CYS A 41 1.12 8.65 3.98
C CYS A 41 0.14 9.46 3.12
N GLY A 42 -0.81 10.15 3.75
CA GLY A 42 -1.77 11.01 3.05
C GLY A 42 -1.09 12.13 2.26
N LEU A 43 -0.20 12.89 2.91
CA LEU A 43 0.52 13.99 2.27
C LEU A 43 1.35 13.53 1.07
N LYS A 44 2.10 12.44 1.23
CA LYS A 44 2.94 11.86 0.17
C LYS A 44 2.11 11.31 -0.98
N SER A 45 0.99 10.64 -0.68
CA SER A 45 0.09 10.08 -1.69
C SER A 45 -0.58 11.17 -2.52
N VAL A 46 -1.05 12.25 -1.89
CA VAL A 46 -1.67 13.37 -2.62
C VAL A 46 -0.65 14.09 -3.51
N ALA A 47 0.57 14.31 -3.02
CA ALA A 47 1.62 14.96 -3.80
C ALA A 47 2.01 14.13 -5.03
N GLU A 48 2.13 12.81 -4.88
CA GLU A 48 2.50 11.90 -5.98
C GLU A 48 1.35 11.73 -6.98
N ALA A 49 0.11 11.59 -6.49
CA ALA A 49 -1.10 11.40 -7.30
C ALA A 49 -1.39 12.57 -8.25
N ALA A 50 -0.75 13.73 -8.06
CA ALA A 50 -0.83 14.85 -8.99
C ALA A 50 -0.21 14.53 -10.37
N ASN A 51 0.74 13.59 -10.43
CA ASN A 51 1.49 13.30 -11.65
C ASN A 51 1.36 11.83 -12.10
N THR A 52 1.25 10.90 -11.15
CA THR A 52 1.38 9.47 -11.42
C THR A 52 0.45 8.64 -10.52
N PRO A 53 0.04 7.44 -10.94
CA PRO A 53 -0.80 6.57 -10.12
C PRO A 53 -0.15 6.18 -8.78
N VAL A 54 -0.97 6.06 -7.74
CA VAL A 54 -0.58 5.67 -6.38
C VAL A 54 -1.44 4.48 -5.94
N ALA A 55 -0.80 3.46 -5.36
CA ALA A 55 -1.46 2.30 -4.79
C ALA A 55 -1.39 2.30 -3.26
N LEU A 56 -2.56 2.26 -2.61
CA LEU A 56 -2.70 2.00 -1.18
C LEU A 56 -3.20 0.57 -1.00
N VAL A 57 -2.36 -0.31 -0.47
CA VAL A 57 -2.59 -1.76 -0.45
C VAL A 57 -3.09 -2.19 0.92
N PHE A 58 -4.29 -2.77 0.95
CA PHE A 58 -4.91 -3.32 2.14
C PHE A 58 -4.88 -4.84 2.12
N GLY A 59 -4.55 -5.43 3.26
CA GLY A 59 -4.46 -6.87 3.42
C GLY A 59 -5.81 -7.55 3.67
N ARG A 60 -5.76 -8.87 3.77
CA ARG A 60 -6.92 -9.71 4.13
C ARG A 60 -7.33 -9.41 5.58
N GLU A 61 -8.63 -9.42 5.85
CA GLU A 61 -9.20 -9.00 7.15
C GLU A 61 -8.51 -9.64 8.38
N ARG A 62 -8.22 -10.95 8.33
CA ARG A 62 -7.68 -11.69 9.48
C ARG A 62 -6.15 -11.76 9.54
N VAL A 63 -5.49 -11.75 8.39
CA VAL A 63 -4.05 -12.08 8.28
C VAL A 63 -3.22 -10.93 7.72
N GLY A 64 -3.85 -9.86 7.24
CA GLY A 64 -3.18 -8.74 6.61
C GLY A 64 -2.55 -9.12 5.26
N LEU A 65 -1.46 -8.42 4.95
CA LEU A 65 -0.61 -8.68 3.79
C LEU A 65 0.44 -9.71 4.16
N THR A 66 0.77 -10.60 3.23
CA THR A 66 1.92 -11.50 3.37
C THR A 66 3.22 -10.71 3.32
N ASN A 67 4.33 -11.29 3.79
CA ASN A 67 5.64 -10.64 3.68
C ASN A 67 6.03 -10.40 2.22
N GLU A 68 5.63 -11.29 1.30
CA GLU A 68 5.88 -11.14 -0.14
C GLU A 68 5.10 -9.95 -0.72
N GLU A 69 3.83 -9.77 -0.33
CA GLU A 69 3.02 -8.61 -0.73
C GLU A 69 3.60 -7.31 -0.13
N LEU A 70 4.08 -7.34 1.12
CA LEU A 70 4.72 -6.19 1.77
C LEU A 70 6.05 -5.78 1.12
N GLN A 71 6.82 -6.72 0.58
CA GLN A 71 8.08 -6.44 -0.12
C GLN A 71 7.88 -5.71 -1.46
N LYS A 72 6.67 -5.78 -2.02
CA LYS A 72 6.28 -5.05 -3.23
C LYS A 72 5.88 -3.59 -2.95
N CYS A 73 5.78 -3.22 -1.68
CA CYS A 73 5.43 -1.86 -1.26
C CYS A 73 6.68 -1.03 -1.00
N HIS A 74 6.68 0.23 -1.44
CA HIS A 74 7.79 1.16 -1.17
C HIS A 74 7.84 1.60 0.30
N TYR A 75 6.66 1.77 0.91
CA TYR A 75 6.50 2.18 2.31
C TYR A 75 5.45 1.32 2.99
N HIS A 76 5.57 1.19 4.30
CA HIS A 76 4.52 0.60 5.13
C HIS A 76 3.87 1.68 5.98
N VAL A 77 2.54 1.66 6.09
CA VAL A 77 1.79 2.55 6.97
C VAL A 77 1.20 1.74 8.12
N ALA A 78 1.42 2.23 9.34
CA ALA A 78 0.81 1.69 10.54
C ALA A 78 -0.12 2.74 11.14
N ILE A 79 -1.38 2.36 11.37
CA ILE A 79 -2.32 3.18 12.12
C ILE A 79 -2.00 2.94 13.59
N ALA A 80 -1.46 3.96 14.26
CA ALA A 80 -1.34 3.93 15.71
C ALA A 80 -2.75 3.90 16.30
N GLY A 81 -3.08 2.81 17.00
CA GLY A 81 -4.27 2.70 17.83
C GLY A 81 -4.10 3.45 19.15
#